data_AF-A0A3A5HC47-F1
#
_entry.id   AF-A0A3A5HC47-F1
#
_cell.length_a   1.000
_cell.length_b   1.000
_cell.length_c   1.000
_cell.angle_alpha   90.00
_cell.angle_beta   90.00
_cell.angle_gamma   90.00
#
_symmetry.space_group_name_H-M   'P 1'
#
loop_
_entity.id
_entity.type
_entity.pdbx_description
1 polymer ?
#
loop_
_entity_poly.entity_id
_entity_poly.type
_entity_poly.pdbx_seq_one_letter_code
_entity_poly.pdbx_strand_id
1 'polypeptide(L)'
;MFITLTLPSYGKINAHTGAPTDPNRYDYRRAALDAMLFSRTVDRWWQNLRRCAGYKVQYFATVEPQRRLAPHLHAALRGAIPRSVLRQVTAATYCAVWWPSVEVVKYDEGRGDRLPQWDPVTLCYFDPETGELLPSWEEALDQVDVEGEPMHVVRFGRQLDIKGIVGGSEETGRAVSYLCKYLTKAIAETYSDPEDPDPAYEAHINRLFGEVRWLPCSETCANWLRFGITPKDAEPDLVPGQCSSKAHDREFLGLGGRRVLVSRHWTGKTLGEHRADRSAVVRAVLEEAGINAPEARRLAADVLADDGLPRFVWEDIPVEQRNYAATIARSIRQRRAWTDEYKRAKEAIRAGPRLPEACGQPVRQSREGKEDG
;
A
#
# COMPACT_ATOMS: atom_id res chain seq x y z
N MET A 1 -10.56 -16.08 -14.95
CA MET A 1 -10.94 -14.81 -15.63
C MET A 1 -9.98 -13.72 -15.20
N PHE A 2 -9.82 -12.68 -16.01
CA PHE A 2 -9.05 -11.48 -15.68
C PHE A 2 -9.89 -10.24 -15.95
N ILE A 3 -9.95 -9.34 -14.98
CA ILE A 3 -10.80 -8.15 -15.00
C ILE A 3 -9.99 -6.92 -14.70
N THR A 4 -10.28 -5.84 -15.42
CA THR A 4 -9.78 -4.50 -15.09
C THR A 4 -10.94 -3.56 -14.78
N LEU A 5 -10.95 -2.99 -13.57
CA LEU A 5 -11.90 -1.97 -13.13
C LEU A 5 -11.21 -0.62 -13.06
N THR A 6 -11.85 0.43 -13.56
CA THR A 6 -11.26 1.77 -13.65
C THR A 6 -12.18 2.78 -12.99
N LEU A 7 -11.60 3.80 -12.37
CA LEU A 7 -12.35 4.99 -11.96
C LEU A 7 -12.78 5.82 -13.19
N PRO A 8 -13.74 6.76 -13.06
CA PRO A 8 -14.15 7.62 -14.17
C PRO A 8 -13.02 8.54 -14.66
N SER A 9 -13.34 9.34 -15.66
CA SER A 9 -12.50 10.47 -16.10
C SER A 9 -12.97 11.73 -15.38
N TYR A 10 -12.01 12.57 -14.99
CA TYR A 10 -12.25 13.85 -14.29
C TYR A 10 -12.00 15.05 -15.21
N GLY A 11 -11.81 14.80 -16.51
CA GLY A 11 -11.46 15.79 -17.52
C GLY A 11 -10.72 15.15 -18.69
N LYS A 12 -10.60 15.91 -19.79
CA LYS A 12 -9.94 15.43 -21.01
C LYS A 12 -8.44 15.26 -20.75
N ILE A 13 -7.91 14.08 -21.06
CA ILE A 13 -6.50 13.72 -20.92
C ILE A 13 -5.84 13.63 -22.30
N ASN A 14 -4.60 14.10 -22.41
CA ASN A 14 -3.74 13.80 -23.56
C ASN A 14 -3.26 12.34 -23.46
N ALA A 15 -3.55 11.53 -24.47
CA ALA A 15 -3.23 10.10 -24.46
C ALA A 15 -1.72 9.81 -24.45
N HIS A 16 -0.91 10.71 -25.01
CA HIS A 16 0.53 10.57 -25.14
C HIS A 16 1.31 11.03 -23.93
N THR A 17 0.78 11.94 -23.11
CA THR A 17 1.46 12.41 -21.90
C THR A 17 0.83 11.83 -20.63
N GLY A 18 -0.51 11.68 -20.63
CA GLY A 18 -1.29 11.31 -19.45
C GLY A 18 -1.76 12.53 -18.64
N ALA A 19 -1.30 13.73 -18.98
CA ALA A 19 -1.71 14.97 -18.35
C ALA A 19 -3.05 15.50 -18.91
N PRO A 20 -3.82 16.27 -18.12
CA PRO A 20 -5.00 16.95 -18.62
C PRO A 20 -4.70 17.91 -19.76
N THR A 21 -5.55 17.93 -20.78
CA THR A 21 -5.47 18.92 -21.87
C THR A 21 -5.73 20.34 -21.35
N ASP A 22 -6.57 20.46 -20.33
CA ASP A 22 -6.81 21.71 -19.60
C ASP A 22 -6.78 21.41 -18.10
N PRO A 23 -5.66 21.71 -17.41
CA PRO A 23 -5.53 21.49 -15.97
C PRO A 23 -6.53 22.29 -15.12
N ASN A 24 -7.03 23.43 -15.59
CA ASN A 24 -7.95 24.25 -14.81
C ASN A 24 -9.38 23.72 -14.83
N ARG A 25 -9.72 22.91 -15.84
CA ARG A 25 -11.03 22.24 -15.95
C ARG A 25 -11.02 20.79 -15.49
N TYR A 26 -9.87 20.27 -15.07
CA TYR A 26 -9.76 18.93 -14.52
C TYR A 26 -10.21 18.93 -13.06
N ASP A 27 -11.14 18.05 -12.71
CA ASP A 27 -11.69 17.94 -11.37
C ASP A 27 -10.73 17.14 -10.45
N TYR A 28 -9.68 17.82 -10.01
CA TYR A 28 -8.65 17.24 -9.13
C TYR A 28 -9.20 16.85 -7.76
N ARG A 29 -10.14 17.63 -7.22
CA ARG A 29 -10.75 17.40 -5.92
C ARG A 29 -11.50 16.07 -5.91
N ARG A 30 -12.36 15.85 -6.92
CA ARG A 30 -13.04 14.57 -7.10
C ARG A 30 -12.07 13.43 -7.36
N ALA A 31 -11.05 13.67 -8.20
CA ALA A 31 -10.02 12.66 -8.48
C ALA A 31 -9.30 12.19 -7.20
N ALA A 32 -8.98 13.12 -6.30
CA ALA A 32 -8.34 12.83 -5.02
C ALA A 32 -9.26 12.05 -4.07
N LEU A 33 -10.52 12.48 -3.90
CA LEU A 33 -11.50 11.78 -3.08
C LEU A 33 -11.77 10.35 -3.60
N ASP A 34 -11.99 10.19 -4.90
CA ASP A 34 -12.19 8.88 -5.53
C ASP A 34 -10.96 7.98 -5.35
N ALA A 35 -9.75 8.54 -5.41
CA ALA A 35 -8.52 7.79 -5.17
C ALA A 35 -8.40 7.31 -3.70
N MET A 36 -8.65 8.20 -2.73
CA MET A 36 -8.64 7.86 -1.30
C MET A 36 -9.66 6.78 -0.94
N LEU A 37 -10.84 6.87 -1.54
CA LEU A 37 -11.98 6.00 -1.25
C LEU A 37 -12.07 4.79 -2.19
N PHE A 38 -11.11 4.63 -3.10
CA PHE A 38 -11.08 3.55 -4.09
C PHE A 38 -11.12 2.17 -3.45
N SER A 39 -10.34 1.96 -2.39
CA SER A 39 -10.29 0.69 -1.66
C SER A 39 -11.65 0.26 -1.11
N ARG A 40 -12.40 1.21 -0.51
CA ARG A 40 -13.77 0.98 -0.02
C ARG A 40 -14.71 0.57 -1.17
N THR A 41 -14.58 1.22 -2.32
CA THR A 41 -15.38 0.92 -3.52
C THR A 41 -15.07 -0.48 -4.07
N VAL A 42 -13.80 -0.87 -4.11
CA VAL A 42 -13.36 -2.22 -4.49
C VAL A 42 -13.90 -3.28 -3.51
N ASP A 43 -13.87 -3.02 -2.21
CA ASP A 43 -14.43 -3.94 -1.22
C ASP A 43 -15.94 -4.14 -1.39
N ARG A 44 -16.68 -3.06 -1.69
CA ARG A 44 -18.11 -3.15 -2.02
C ARG A 44 -18.35 -3.93 -3.30
N TRP A 45 -17.49 -3.76 -4.31
CA TRP A 45 -17.57 -4.54 -5.54
C TRP A 45 -17.40 -6.04 -5.28
N TRP A 46 -16.43 -6.45 -4.47
CA TRP A 46 -16.24 -7.84 -4.10
C TRP A 46 -17.42 -8.42 -3.33
N GLN A 47 -18.02 -7.64 -2.43
CA GLN A 47 -19.22 -8.04 -1.70
C GLN A 47 -20.40 -8.28 -2.65
N ASN A 48 -20.67 -7.31 -3.54
CA ASN A 48 -21.75 -7.39 -4.51
C ASN A 48 -21.54 -8.55 -5.50
N LEU A 49 -20.31 -8.71 -6.00
CA LEU A 49 -19.97 -9.80 -6.90
C LEU A 49 -20.23 -11.17 -6.27
N ARG A 50 -19.86 -11.36 -5.00
CA ARG A 50 -20.11 -12.62 -4.28
C ARG A 50 -21.60 -12.90 -4.09
N ARG A 51 -22.40 -11.86 -3.82
CA ARG A 51 -23.87 -11.99 -3.72
C ARG A 51 -24.47 -12.42 -5.06
N CYS A 52 -24.08 -11.77 -6.15
CA CYS A 52 -24.59 -12.09 -7.49
C CYS A 52 -24.06 -13.42 -8.05
N ALA A 53 -22.82 -13.78 -7.73
CA ALA A 53 -22.21 -15.03 -8.20
C ALA A 53 -22.70 -16.25 -7.40
N GLY A 54 -23.18 -16.06 -6.17
CA GLY A 54 -23.66 -17.15 -5.30
C GLY A 54 -22.54 -17.96 -4.64
N TYR A 55 -21.28 -17.54 -4.74
CA TYR A 55 -20.15 -18.21 -4.10
C TYR A 55 -19.07 -17.25 -3.63
N LYS A 56 -18.17 -17.76 -2.76
CA LYS A 56 -17.00 -17.02 -2.28
C LYS A 56 -15.98 -16.87 -3.40
N VAL A 57 -16.16 -15.87 -4.27
CA VAL A 57 -15.23 -15.54 -5.35
C VAL A 57 -13.81 -15.38 -4.80
N GLN A 58 -12.92 -16.25 -5.26
CA GLN A 58 -11.50 -16.21 -4.96
C GLN A 58 -10.80 -15.35 -6.01
N TYR A 59 -9.94 -14.46 -5.55
CA TYR A 59 -9.20 -13.54 -6.40
C TYR A 59 -7.78 -13.28 -5.88
N PHE A 60 -6.94 -12.87 -6.82
CA PHE A 60 -5.71 -12.14 -6.60
C PHE A 60 -5.79 -10.87 -7.44
N ALA A 61 -5.58 -9.71 -6.83
CA ALA A 61 -5.71 -8.44 -7.50
C ALA A 61 -4.62 -7.47 -7.09
N THR A 62 -4.29 -6.56 -8.02
CA THR A 62 -3.36 -5.46 -7.80
C THR A 62 -3.99 -4.13 -8.19
N VAL A 63 -3.64 -3.09 -7.44
CA VAL A 63 -4.01 -1.71 -7.71
C VAL A 63 -2.81 -0.99 -8.32
N GLU A 64 -3.05 -0.40 -9.48
CA GLU A 64 -2.06 0.35 -10.25
C GLU A 64 -2.69 1.70 -10.66
N PRO A 65 -1.91 2.78 -10.75
CA PRO A 65 -2.38 4.00 -11.39
C PRO A 65 -2.50 3.80 -12.89
N GLN A 66 -3.46 4.47 -13.50
CA GLN A 66 -3.42 4.72 -14.93
C GLN A 66 -2.43 5.82 -15.27
N ARG A 67 -2.10 5.94 -16.56
CA ARG A 67 -1.34 7.08 -17.08
C ARG A 67 -1.97 8.44 -16.72
N ARG A 68 -3.26 8.49 -16.37
CA ARG A 68 -3.95 9.70 -15.87
C ARG A 68 -4.00 9.80 -14.34
N LEU A 69 -3.14 9.07 -13.64
CA LEU A 69 -3.05 8.94 -12.18
C LEU A 69 -4.26 8.29 -11.47
N ALA A 70 -5.39 8.12 -12.16
CA ALA A 70 -6.57 7.47 -11.59
C ALA A 70 -6.28 5.98 -11.25
N PRO A 71 -6.58 5.53 -10.02
CA PRO A 71 -6.48 4.12 -9.67
C PRO A 71 -7.31 3.18 -10.56
N HIS A 72 -6.73 2.04 -10.90
CA HIS A 72 -7.44 0.89 -11.47
C HIS A 72 -7.10 -0.40 -10.73
N LEU A 73 -8.02 -1.36 -10.78
CA LEU A 73 -7.85 -2.69 -10.22
C LEU A 73 -7.66 -3.68 -11.36
N HIS A 74 -6.59 -4.46 -11.31
CA HIS A 74 -6.44 -5.66 -12.11
C HIS A 74 -6.66 -6.89 -11.23
N ALA A 75 -7.54 -7.79 -11.63
CA ALA A 75 -7.89 -8.95 -10.82
C ALA A 75 -7.93 -10.24 -11.65
N ALA A 76 -7.19 -11.24 -11.21
CA ALA A 76 -7.45 -12.63 -11.58
C ALA A 76 -8.51 -13.21 -10.65
N LEU A 77 -9.54 -13.82 -11.23
CA LEU A 77 -10.67 -14.42 -10.51
C LEU A 77 -10.84 -15.88 -10.91
N ARG A 78 -11.17 -16.71 -9.92
CA ARG A 78 -11.57 -18.10 -10.14
C ARG A 78 -13.08 -18.23 -10.37
N GLY A 79 -13.42 -19.12 -11.30
CA GLY A 79 -14.78 -19.39 -11.75
C GLY A 79 -15.12 -18.72 -13.07
N ALA A 80 -16.33 -19.02 -13.54
CA ALA A 80 -16.89 -18.51 -14.79
C ALA A 80 -18.14 -17.68 -14.45
N ILE A 81 -17.96 -16.36 -14.36
CA ILE A 81 -19.05 -15.41 -14.08
C ILE A 81 -19.49 -14.81 -15.41
N PRO A 82 -20.81 -14.79 -15.73
CA PRO A 82 -21.28 -14.16 -16.96
C PRO A 82 -20.84 -12.70 -17.07
N ARG A 83 -20.42 -12.29 -18.27
CA ARG A 83 -19.98 -10.90 -18.53
C ARG A 83 -21.08 -9.87 -18.22
N SER A 84 -22.35 -10.24 -18.43
CA SER A 84 -23.52 -9.43 -18.07
C SER A 84 -23.58 -9.15 -16.57
N VAL A 85 -23.39 -10.17 -15.74
CA VAL A 85 -23.35 -10.04 -14.28
C VAL A 85 -22.21 -9.12 -13.85
N LEU A 86 -21.01 -9.29 -14.41
CA LEU A 86 -19.87 -8.41 -14.11
C LEU A 86 -20.16 -6.95 -14.46
N ARG A 87 -20.76 -6.69 -15.63
CA ARG A 87 -21.16 -5.34 -16.04
C ARG A 87 -22.21 -4.74 -15.12
N GLN A 88 -23.24 -5.51 -14.76
CA GLN A 88 -24.30 -5.08 -13.84
C GLN A 88 -23.75 -4.77 -12.45
N VAL A 89 -22.92 -5.65 -11.89
CA VAL A 89 -22.28 -5.45 -10.58
C VAL A 89 -21.40 -4.21 -10.60
N THR A 90 -20.56 -4.03 -11.62
CA THR A 90 -19.71 -2.84 -11.75
C THR A 90 -20.54 -1.56 -11.86
N ALA A 91 -21.58 -1.55 -12.69
CA ALA A 91 -22.45 -0.38 -12.87
C ALA A 91 -23.26 -0.03 -11.61
N ALA A 92 -23.73 -1.05 -10.88
CA ALA A 92 -24.52 -0.88 -9.66
C ALA A 92 -23.67 -0.58 -8.42
N THR A 93 -22.37 -0.85 -8.44
CA THR A 93 -21.51 -0.64 -7.27
C THR A 93 -21.13 0.83 -7.13
N TYR A 94 -21.41 1.37 -5.94
CA TYR A 94 -20.94 2.68 -5.50
C TYR A 94 -20.54 2.63 -4.03
N CYS A 95 -19.75 3.60 -3.61
CA CYS A 95 -19.47 3.88 -2.20
C CYS A 95 -19.95 5.30 -1.90
N ALA A 96 -21.08 5.40 -1.19
CA ALA A 96 -21.55 6.67 -0.64
C ALA A 96 -20.88 6.90 0.73
N VAL A 97 -20.32 8.08 0.91
CA VAL A 97 -19.62 8.50 2.13
C VAL A 97 -20.43 9.61 2.78
N TRP A 98 -21.00 9.28 3.93
CA TRP A 98 -21.76 10.18 4.80
C TRP A 98 -20.82 10.68 5.89
N TRP A 99 -19.94 11.59 5.50
CA TRP A 99 -19.04 12.29 6.41
C TRP A 99 -19.48 13.74 6.56
N PRO A 100 -18.99 14.45 7.58
CA PRO A 100 -19.15 15.89 7.66
C PRO A 100 -18.62 16.57 6.39
N SER A 101 -19.18 17.74 6.06
CA SER A 101 -18.82 18.49 4.87
C SER A 101 -17.36 18.95 4.89
N VAL A 102 -16.70 18.84 3.75
CA VAL A 102 -15.32 19.29 3.51
C VAL A 102 -15.26 20.51 2.57
N GLU A 103 -16.41 21.15 2.31
CA GLU A 103 -16.50 22.27 1.36
C GLU A 103 -15.98 23.59 1.95
N VAL A 104 -16.21 23.82 3.25
CA VAL A 104 -15.80 25.06 3.91
C VAL A 104 -14.53 24.81 4.73
N VAL A 105 -13.42 25.36 4.25
CA VAL A 105 -12.17 25.40 5.00
C VAL A 105 -12.29 26.43 6.12
N LYS A 106 -12.20 25.99 7.38
CA LYS A 106 -12.21 26.88 8.55
C LYS A 106 -10.80 27.31 8.94
N TYR A 107 -9.87 26.37 8.88
CA TYR A 107 -8.46 26.56 9.26
C TYR A 107 -7.56 26.26 8.08
N ASP A 108 -6.68 27.19 7.72
CA ASP A 108 -5.74 27.03 6.60
C ASP A 108 -4.29 27.20 7.06
N GLU A 109 -3.31 26.72 6.27
CA GLU A 109 -1.87 26.75 6.60
C GLU A 109 -1.38 28.18 6.92
N GLY A 110 -1.96 29.19 6.25
CA GLY A 110 -1.66 30.60 6.49
C GLY A 110 -2.09 31.15 7.85
N ARG A 111 -2.81 30.37 8.68
CA ARG A 111 -3.27 30.80 10.02
C ARG A 111 -2.23 30.67 11.13
N GLY A 112 -1.11 29.97 10.91
CA GLY A 112 -0.01 29.87 11.89
C GLY A 112 -0.50 29.38 13.27
N ASP A 113 -0.21 30.15 14.32
CA ASP A 113 -0.58 29.84 15.72
C ASP A 113 -2.10 29.81 15.99
N ARG A 114 -2.93 30.14 15.00
CA ARG A 114 -4.41 30.10 15.08
C ARG A 114 -5.00 28.79 14.56
N LEU A 115 -4.17 27.75 14.40
CA LEU A 115 -4.65 26.39 14.17
C LEU A 115 -5.28 25.82 15.46
N PRO A 116 -6.20 24.85 15.35
CA PRO A 116 -6.81 24.24 16.53
C PRO A 116 -5.74 23.68 17.48
N GLN A 117 -5.94 23.90 18.77
CA GLN A 117 -5.01 23.46 19.83
C GLN A 117 -5.61 22.32 20.64
N TRP A 118 -4.76 21.46 21.21
CA TRP A 118 -5.19 20.32 22.01
C TRP A 118 -5.54 20.73 23.45
N ASP A 119 -6.71 20.33 23.93
CA ASP A 119 -7.08 20.41 25.34
C ASP A 119 -6.89 19.04 26.02
N PRO A 120 -5.92 18.89 26.95
CA PRO A 120 -5.67 17.63 27.64
C PRO A 120 -6.75 17.24 28.65
N VAL A 121 -7.65 18.16 29.02
CA VAL A 121 -8.74 17.88 29.96
C VAL A 121 -9.93 17.25 29.26
N THR A 122 -10.36 17.84 28.14
CA THR A 122 -11.51 17.35 27.36
C THR A 122 -11.12 16.33 26.28
N LEU A 123 -9.82 16.14 26.05
CA LEU A 123 -9.26 15.28 25.00
C LEU A 123 -9.80 15.64 23.61
N CYS A 124 -10.02 16.94 23.39
CA CYS A 124 -10.54 17.51 22.15
C CYS A 124 -9.67 18.66 21.67
N TYR A 125 -9.84 19.04 20.41
CA TYR A 125 -9.25 20.28 19.90
C TYR A 125 -10.17 21.47 20.20
N PHE A 126 -9.61 22.66 20.36
CA PHE A 126 -10.35 23.91 20.50
C PHE A 126 -9.81 25.01 19.58
N ASP A 127 -10.65 25.99 19.25
CA ASP A 127 -10.25 27.17 18.49
C ASP A 127 -9.53 28.15 19.45
N PRO A 128 -8.25 28.48 19.23
CA PRO A 128 -7.52 29.39 20.13
C PRO A 128 -8.01 30.84 20.10
N GLU A 129 -8.76 31.27 19.06
CA GLU A 129 -9.30 32.63 18.99
C GLU A 129 -10.61 32.76 19.80
N THR A 130 -11.48 31.74 19.76
CA THR A 130 -12.78 31.77 20.47
C THR A 130 -12.77 31.06 21.82
N GLY A 131 -11.83 30.14 22.03
CA GLY A 131 -11.80 29.24 23.19
C GLY A 131 -12.84 28.11 23.12
N GLU A 132 -13.60 27.99 22.03
CA GLU A 132 -14.63 26.96 21.88
C GLU A 132 -14.02 25.63 21.44
N LEU A 133 -14.50 24.53 22.03
CA LEU A 133 -14.14 23.18 21.59
C LEU A 133 -14.65 22.94 20.16
N LEU A 134 -13.81 22.33 19.34
CA LEU A 134 -14.24 21.76 18.06
C LEU A 134 -15.15 20.56 18.35
N PRO A 135 -16.25 20.38 17.59
CA PRO A 135 -17.09 19.20 17.72
C PRO A 135 -16.25 17.93 17.53
N SER A 136 -16.54 16.92 18.33
CA SER A 136 -16.03 15.56 18.15
C SER A 136 -16.48 14.98 16.81
N TRP A 137 -15.81 13.90 16.39
CA TRP A 137 -16.18 13.19 15.18
C TRP A 137 -17.62 12.67 15.22
N GLU A 138 -18.04 12.10 16.35
CA GLU A 138 -19.39 11.61 16.58
C GLU A 138 -20.42 12.74 16.51
N GLU A 139 -20.19 13.87 17.20
CA GLU A 139 -21.11 15.02 17.15
C GLU A 139 -21.20 15.62 15.74
N ALA A 140 -20.09 15.65 14.99
CA ALA A 140 -20.09 16.11 13.61
C ALA A 140 -20.85 15.14 12.68
N LEU A 141 -20.79 13.83 12.95
CA LEU A 141 -21.57 12.83 12.22
C LEU A 141 -23.06 12.92 12.52
N ASP A 142 -23.44 13.18 13.76
CA ASP A 142 -24.85 13.34 14.15
C ASP A 142 -25.52 14.56 13.49
N GLN A 143 -24.73 15.54 13.04
CA GLN A 143 -25.19 16.69 12.27
C GLN A 143 -25.32 16.43 10.76
N VAL A 144 -24.86 15.27 10.26
CA VAL A 144 -25.00 14.93 8.85
C VAL A 144 -26.46 14.62 8.55
N ASP A 145 -27.06 15.38 7.65
CA ASP A 145 -28.41 15.14 7.14
C ASP A 145 -28.44 13.81 6.37
N VAL A 146 -28.99 12.77 6.99
CA VAL A 146 -29.12 11.43 6.41
C VAL A 146 -30.21 11.32 5.34
N GLU A 147 -31.12 12.30 5.28
CA GLU A 147 -32.13 12.40 4.22
C GLU A 147 -31.65 13.21 3.01
N GLY A 148 -30.53 13.94 3.17
CA GLY A 148 -29.88 14.75 2.15
C GLY A 148 -28.98 13.99 1.19
N GLU A 149 -27.96 14.67 0.66
CA GLU A 149 -26.96 14.06 -0.22
C GLU A 149 -25.70 13.64 0.56
N PRO A 150 -25.10 12.46 0.25
CA PRO A 150 -23.83 12.08 0.83
C PRO A 150 -22.73 13.06 0.44
N MET A 151 -21.79 13.32 1.35
CA MET A 151 -20.62 14.18 1.10
C MET A 151 -19.87 13.79 -0.18
N HIS A 152 -19.74 12.49 -0.44
CA HIS A 152 -19.12 12.02 -1.68
C HIS A 152 -19.66 10.66 -2.13
N VAL A 153 -19.73 10.45 -3.45
CA VAL A 153 -20.08 9.16 -4.05
C VAL A 153 -19.04 8.74 -5.08
N VAL A 154 -18.37 7.63 -4.78
CA VAL A 154 -17.43 6.98 -5.69
C VAL A 154 -18.15 5.93 -6.53
N ARG A 155 -17.87 5.92 -7.84
CA ARG A 155 -18.37 4.90 -8.78
C ARG A 155 -17.24 4.45 -9.70
N PHE A 156 -17.36 3.26 -10.27
CA PHE A 156 -16.49 2.88 -11.38
C PHE A 156 -16.86 3.64 -12.65
N GLY A 157 -15.86 3.86 -13.50
CA GLY A 157 -16.05 4.37 -14.85
C GLY A 157 -16.75 3.37 -15.77
N ARG A 158 -17.09 3.82 -16.97
CA ARG A 158 -17.75 2.98 -18.00
C ARG A 158 -16.86 1.85 -18.53
N GLN A 159 -15.55 1.99 -18.40
CA GLN A 159 -14.57 1.04 -18.92
C GLN A 159 -14.41 -0.16 -17.97
N LEU A 160 -14.75 -1.34 -18.49
CA LEU A 160 -14.60 -2.64 -17.84
C LEU A 160 -14.03 -3.63 -18.88
N ASP A 161 -12.80 -4.07 -18.66
CA ASP A 161 -12.16 -5.13 -19.47
C ASP A 161 -12.40 -6.48 -18.82
N ILE A 162 -12.87 -7.47 -19.59
CA ILE A 162 -13.18 -8.83 -19.10
C ILE A 162 -12.61 -9.86 -20.06
N LYS A 163 -11.54 -10.52 -19.62
CA LYS A 163 -10.86 -11.59 -20.36
C LYS A 163 -11.17 -12.95 -19.72
N GLY A 164 -11.66 -13.87 -20.54
CA GLY A 164 -11.71 -15.29 -20.18
C GLY A 164 -10.32 -15.85 -20.41
N ILE A 165 -9.73 -16.48 -19.39
CA ILE A 165 -8.39 -17.09 -19.49
C ILE A 165 -8.55 -18.56 -19.11
N VAL A 166 -8.10 -19.44 -20.01
CA VAL A 166 -8.05 -20.88 -19.78
C VAL A 166 -6.80 -21.19 -18.96
N GLY A 167 -6.95 -21.98 -17.89
CA GLY A 167 -5.83 -22.35 -17.03
C GLY A 167 -4.73 -23.12 -17.77
N GLY A 168 -3.47 -22.88 -17.42
CA GLY A 168 -2.31 -23.55 -18.03
C GLY A 168 -1.90 -23.01 -19.40
N SER A 169 -2.62 -22.01 -19.93
CA SER A 169 -2.26 -21.33 -21.18
C SER A 169 -1.14 -20.31 -20.99
N GLU A 170 -0.49 -19.92 -22.11
CA GLU A 170 0.47 -18.81 -22.13
C GLU A 170 -0.16 -17.50 -21.62
N GLU A 171 -1.44 -17.25 -21.91
CA GLU A 171 -2.18 -16.10 -21.40
C GLU A 171 -2.28 -16.09 -19.87
N THR A 172 -2.33 -17.26 -19.23
CA THR A 172 -2.25 -17.35 -17.77
C THR A 172 -0.91 -16.84 -17.26
N GLY A 173 0.18 -17.24 -17.93
CA GLY A 173 1.53 -16.74 -17.63
C GLY A 173 1.62 -15.22 -17.77
N ARG A 174 1.12 -14.66 -18.88
CA ARG A 174 1.08 -13.21 -19.10
C ARG A 174 0.26 -12.47 -18.04
N ALA A 175 -0.90 -13.00 -17.66
CA ALA A 175 -1.76 -12.41 -16.62
C ALA A 175 -1.10 -12.41 -15.24
N VAL A 176 -0.41 -13.49 -14.88
CA VAL A 176 0.37 -13.57 -13.62
C VAL A 176 1.53 -12.58 -13.65
N SER A 177 2.31 -12.55 -14.73
CA SER A 177 3.40 -11.58 -14.89
C SER A 177 2.89 -10.14 -14.78
N TYR A 178 1.72 -9.85 -15.37
CA TYR A 178 1.10 -8.53 -15.27
C TYR A 178 0.71 -8.17 -13.82
N LEU A 179 0.12 -9.10 -13.06
CA LEU A 179 -0.18 -8.88 -11.64
C LEU A 179 1.10 -8.69 -10.82
N CYS A 180 2.15 -9.47 -11.09
CA CYS A 180 3.42 -9.40 -10.37
C CYS A 180 4.24 -8.15 -10.69
N LYS A 181 4.10 -7.60 -11.92
CA LYS A 181 4.81 -6.39 -12.38
C LYS A 181 4.66 -5.20 -11.44
N TYR A 182 3.53 -5.10 -10.73
CA TYR A 182 3.17 -3.94 -9.91
C TYR A 182 3.30 -4.17 -8.40
N LEU A 183 3.90 -5.29 -8.00
CA LEU A 183 4.20 -5.55 -6.58
C LEU A 183 5.26 -4.58 -6.01
N THR A 184 6.12 -4.01 -6.86
CA THR A 184 7.31 -3.26 -6.44
C THR A 184 7.42 -1.84 -6.98
N LYS A 185 6.49 -1.37 -7.83
CA LYS A 185 6.57 -0.03 -8.44
C LYS A 185 5.72 0.99 -7.70
N ALA A 186 6.29 2.14 -7.31
CA ALA A 186 5.56 3.30 -6.78
C ALA A 186 4.48 3.82 -7.73
N ILE A 187 3.42 4.45 -7.21
CA ILE A 187 2.28 4.90 -8.03
C ILE A 187 2.71 6.12 -8.87
N ALA A 188 3.28 7.14 -8.23
CA ALA A 188 3.75 8.33 -8.92
C ALA A 188 4.84 8.05 -9.98
N GLU A 189 5.63 6.99 -9.81
CA GLU A 189 6.77 6.66 -10.68
C GLU A 189 6.41 5.69 -11.83
N THR A 190 5.15 5.29 -11.96
CA THR A 190 4.80 4.23 -12.94
C THR A 190 4.94 4.70 -14.39
N TYR A 191 4.72 6.00 -14.65
CA TYR A 191 4.73 6.58 -16.01
C TYR A 191 5.60 7.83 -16.14
N SER A 192 6.28 8.26 -15.08
CA SER A 192 7.34 9.26 -15.19
C SER A 192 8.63 8.57 -15.62
N ASP A 193 9.35 9.19 -16.56
CA ASP A 193 10.72 8.83 -16.85
C ASP A 193 11.61 9.61 -15.87
N PRO A 194 12.37 8.94 -14.98
CA PRO A 194 13.26 9.64 -14.05
C PRO A 194 14.38 10.40 -14.75
N GLU A 195 14.76 10.00 -15.97
CA GLU A 195 15.86 10.60 -16.73
C GLU A 195 15.36 11.75 -17.64
N ASP A 196 14.09 11.74 -18.05
CA ASP A 196 13.45 12.78 -18.86
C ASP A 196 11.99 13.06 -18.42
N PRO A 197 11.79 13.74 -17.28
CA PRO A 197 10.45 13.95 -16.74
C PRO A 197 9.66 14.98 -17.57
N ASP A 198 8.49 14.57 -18.08
CA ASP A 198 7.54 15.48 -18.76
C ASP A 198 7.00 16.53 -17.75
N PRO A 199 7.29 17.84 -17.94
CA PRO A 199 6.86 18.89 -17.01
C PRO A 199 5.34 18.97 -16.84
N ALA A 200 4.56 18.68 -17.89
CA ALA A 200 3.11 18.71 -17.82
C ALA A 200 2.56 17.56 -16.96
N TYR A 201 3.22 16.40 -17.01
CA TYR A 201 2.87 15.25 -16.18
C TYR A 201 3.26 15.47 -14.71
N GLU A 202 4.44 16.03 -14.44
CA GLU A 202 4.85 16.41 -13.08
C GLU A 202 3.92 17.48 -12.47
N ALA A 203 3.51 18.48 -13.27
CA ALA A 203 2.50 19.46 -12.84
C ALA A 203 1.15 18.79 -12.53
N HIS A 204 0.75 17.78 -13.32
CA HIS A 204 -0.46 17.00 -13.06
C HIS A 204 -0.38 16.23 -11.74
N ILE A 205 0.75 15.57 -11.46
CA ILE A 205 1.02 14.89 -10.18
C ILE A 205 0.93 15.89 -9.04
N ASN A 206 1.60 17.04 -9.15
CA ASN A 206 1.64 18.05 -8.10
C ASN A 206 0.26 18.66 -7.83
N ARG A 207 -0.56 18.88 -8.87
CA ARG A 207 -1.95 19.36 -8.70
C ARG A 207 -2.82 18.35 -7.98
N LEU A 208 -2.73 17.06 -8.33
CA LEU A 208 -3.47 16.00 -7.63
C LEU A 208 -2.99 15.87 -6.18
N PHE A 209 -1.68 15.91 -5.97
CA PHE A 209 -1.07 15.86 -4.64
C PHE A 209 -1.52 17.03 -3.77
N GLY A 210 -1.66 18.24 -4.33
CA GLY A 210 -2.17 19.41 -3.63
C GLY A 210 -3.55 19.17 -3.01
N GLU A 211 -4.46 18.51 -3.72
CA GLU A 211 -5.77 18.12 -3.18
C GLU A 211 -5.64 17.00 -2.13
N VAL A 212 -4.87 15.97 -2.46
CA VAL A 212 -4.66 14.81 -1.59
C VAL A 212 -4.08 15.22 -0.24
N ARG A 213 -3.20 16.22 -0.19
CA ARG A 213 -2.61 16.71 1.07
C ARG A 213 -3.66 17.19 2.07
N TRP A 214 -4.75 17.81 1.61
CA TRP A 214 -5.68 18.54 2.47
C TRP A 214 -7.04 17.86 2.69
N LEU A 215 -7.45 16.96 1.80
CA LEU A 215 -8.70 16.22 1.96
C LEU A 215 -8.56 15.12 3.02
N PRO A 216 -9.61 14.76 3.77
CA PRO A 216 -9.52 13.71 4.78
C PRO A 216 -9.55 12.31 4.14
N CYS A 217 -8.63 11.43 4.53
CA CYS A 217 -8.58 10.05 4.02
C CYS A 217 -9.41 9.05 4.84
N SER A 218 -9.74 9.37 6.09
CA SER A 218 -10.44 8.51 7.06
C SER A 218 -11.03 9.34 8.20
N GLU A 219 -11.86 8.73 9.06
CA GLU A 219 -12.42 9.33 10.29
C GLU A 219 -11.35 9.82 11.28
N THR A 220 -10.19 9.16 11.32
CA THR A 220 -9.04 9.51 12.16
C THR A 220 -8.07 10.51 11.52
N CYS A 221 -8.38 11.04 10.34
CA CYS A 221 -7.45 11.87 9.58
C CYS A 221 -7.28 13.26 10.23
N ALA A 222 -6.03 13.69 10.44
CA ALA A 222 -5.70 15.01 10.98
C ALA A 222 -6.32 16.17 10.17
N ASN A 223 -6.62 15.95 8.89
CA ASN A 223 -7.23 16.96 8.03
C ASN A 223 -8.66 17.37 8.46
N TRP A 224 -9.33 16.62 9.34
CA TRP A 224 -10.61 17.08 9.90
C TRP A 224 -10.48 18.40 10.68
N LEU A 225 -9.31 18.65 11.28
CA LEU A 225 -9.02 19.92 11.94
C LEU A 225 -9.10 21.10 10.96
N ARG A 226 -8.77 20.90 9.67
CA ARG A 226 -8.92 21.92 8.61
C ARG A 226 -10.37 22.40 8.47
N PHE A 227 -11.31 21.49 8.69
CA PHE A 227 -12.75 21.70 8.57
C PHE A 227 -13.41 21.98 9.93
N GLY A 228 -12.60 22.12 10.98
CA GLY A 228 -13.02 22.42 12.35
C GLY A 228 -13.78 21.29 13.01
N ILE A 229 -13.29 20.07 12.84
CA ILE A 229 -13.80 18.86 13.50
C ILE A 229 -12.63 18.15 14.15
N THR A 230 -12.80 17.72 15.40
CA THR A 230 -11.84 16.86 16.07
C THR A 230 -11.90 15.46 15.43
N PRO A 231 -10.79 14.92 14.87
CA PRO A 231 -10.79 13.58 14.29
C PRO A 231 -11.18 12.52 15.31
N LYS A 232 -11.68 11.37 14.82
CA LYS A 232 -11.93 10.24 15.70
C LYS A 232 -10.64 9.74 16.33
N ASP A 233 -10.70 9.36 17.61
CA ASP A 233 -9.54 8.87 18.38
C ASP A 233 -8.34 9.84 18.29
N ALA A 234 -8.62 11.15 18.33
CA ALA A 234 -7.59 12.17 18.21
C ALA A 234 -6.54 12.08 19.33
N GLU A 235 -5.29 12.30 18.95
CA GLU A 235 -4.16 12.44 19.86
C GLU A 235 -3.65 13.90 19.80
N PRO A 236 -2.81 14.33 20.75
CA PRO A 236 -2.10 15.61 20.64
C PRO A 236 -1.28 15.71 19.34
N ASP A 237 -0.90 16.94 18.97
CA ASP A 237 0.05 17.24 17.89
C ASP A 237 -0.40 16.91 16.45
N LEU A 238 -1.68 16.59 16.24
CA LEU A 238 -2.25 16.54 14.89
C LEU A 238 -2.29 17.93 14.25
N VAL A 239 -1.82 18.01 13.01
CA VAL A 239 -1.78 19.24 12.22
C VAL A 239 -2.45 19.00 10.86
N PRO A 240 -3.36 19.89 10.41
CA PRO A 240 -3.87 19.87 9.05
C PRO A 240 -2.76 19.77 8.01
N GLY A 241 -2.91 18.88 7.03
CA GLY A 241 -1.97 18.67 5.93
C GLY A 241 -0.77 17.76 6.27
N GLN A 242 -0.70 17.23 7.50
CA GLN A 242 0.40 16.38 7.99
C GLN A 242 -0.08 15.02 8.54
N CYS A 243 -1.16 14.48 7.99
CA CYS A 243 -1.63 13.16 8.38
C CYS A 243 -0.60 12.08 8.01
N SER A 244 -0.30 11.18 8.96
CA SER A 244 0.70 10.10 8.82
C SER A 244 0.29 8.96 7.87
N SER A 245 -0.95 8.98 7.38
CA SER A 245 -1.44 7.99 6.42
C SER A 245 -0.69 8.11 5.10
N LYS A 246 -0.23 6.97 4.57
CA LYS A 246 0.39 6.87 3.25
C LYS A 246 -0.48 7.44 2.12
N ALA A 247 -1.80 7.55 2.32
CA ALA A 247 -2.68 8.20 1.35
C ALA A 247 -2.19 9.61 0.99
N HIS A 248 -1.57 10.31 1.94
CA HIS A 248 -1.07 11.67 1.80
C HIS A 248 0.38 11.76 1.31
N ASP A 249 1.07 10.64 1.04
CA ASP A 249 2.40 10.73 0.44
C ASP A 249 2.27 10.96 -1.06
N ARG A 250 3.16 11.80 -1.61
CA ARG A 250 3.24 12.06 -3.05
C ARG A 250 3.41 10.77 -3.86
N GLU A 251 4.08 9.77 -3.29
CA GLU A 251 4.30 8.48 -3.92
C GLU A 251 2.98 7.72 -4.18
N PHE A 252 1.97 7.88 -3.30
CA PHE A 252 0.75 7.07 -3.31
C PHE A 252 -0.50 7.81 -3.81
N LEU A 253 -0.50 9.14 -3.87
CA LEU A 253 -1.55 9.96 -4.51
C LEU A 253 -2.99 9.56 -4.12
N GLY A 254 -3.24 9.41 -2.81
CA GLY A 254 -4.53 9.03 -2.25
C GLY A 254 -4.65 7.54 -1.92
N LEU A 255 -3.84 6.65 -2.49
CA LEU A 255 -3.94 5.21 -2.24
C LEU A 255 -3.20 4.76 -0.97
N GLY A 256 -3.77 5.04 0.21
CA GLY A 256 -3.18 4.64 1.50
C GLY A 256 -3.33 3.14 1.85
N GLY A 257 -4.19 2.41 1.15
CA GLY A 257 -4.50 1.01 1.41
C GLY A 257 -3.47 0.01 0.83
N ARG A 258 -3.73 -1.29 1.05
CA ARG A 258 -2.93 -2.34 0.40
C ARG A 258 -3.16 -2.32 -1.11
N ARG A 259 -2.07 -2.29 -1.87
CA ARG A 259 -2.12 -2.38 -3.34
C ARG A 259 -2.28 -3.80 -3.85
N VAL A 260 -2.01 -4.79 -3.02
CA VAL A 260 -2.18 -6.21 -3.37
C VAL A 260 -3.32 -6.75 -2.52
N LEU A 261 -4.38 -7.18 -3.20
CA LEU A 261 -5.61 -7.67 -2.58
C LEU A 261 -5.74 -9.15 -2.91
N VAL A 262 -5.65 -9.99 -1.88
CA VAL A 262 -5.72 -11.44 -2.03
C VAL A 262 -6.86 -11.97 -1.19
N SER A 263 -7.76 -12.73 -1.81
CA SER A 263 -8.79 -13.45 -1.08
C SER A 263 -8.17 -14.53 -0.18
N ARG A 264 -8.69 -14.70 1.03
CA ARG A 264 -8.13 -15.64 2.05
C ARG A 264 -7.94 -17.07 1.54
N HIS A 265 -8.78 -17.52 0.61
CA HIS A 265 -8.77 -18.89 0.09
C HIS A 265 -8.10 -19.01 -1.29
N TRP A 266 -7.40 -17.97 -1.77
CA TRP A 266 -6.75 -18.00 -3.09
C TRP A 266 -5.77 -19.17 -3.24
N THR A 267 -4.91 -19.37 -2.25
CA THR A 267 -3.90 -20.44 -2.24
C THR A 267 -4.43 -21.75 -1.69
N GLY A 268 -5.56 -21.72 -0.96
CA GLY A 268 -6.03 -22.84 -0.15
C GLY A 268 -5.17 -23.14 1.07
N LYS A 269 -4.07 -22.39 1.29
CA LYS A 269 -3.12 -22.61 2.38
C LYS A 269 -3.57 -21.94 3.69
N THR A 270 -3.25 -22.60 4.79
CA THR A 270 -3.34 -22.09 6.16
C THR A 270 -2.25 -21.06 6.45
N LEU A 271 -2.40 -20.31 7.55
CA LEU A 271 -1.37 -19.38 8.02
C LEU A 271 -0.04 -20.09 8.36
N GLY A 272 -0.13 -21.34 8.86
CA GLY A 272 1.03 -22.18 9.17
C GLY A 272 1.81 -22.55 7.92
N GLU A 273 1.12 -23.00 6.87
CA GLU A 273 1.73 -23.32 5.57
C GLU A 273 2.34 -22.08 4.91
N HIS A 274 1.67 -20.93 4.97
CA HIS A 274 2.25 -19.67 4.49
C HIS A 274 3.49 -19.24 5.28
N ARG A 275 3.55 -19.52 6.59
CA ARG A 275 4.74 -19.27 7.40
C ARG A 275 5.88 -20.23 7.00
N ALA A 276 5.56 -21.50 6.72
CA ALA A 276 6.51 -22.49 6.25
C ALA A 276 7.08 -22.10 4.88
N ASP A 277 6.24 -21.72 3.90
CA ASP A 277 6.67 -21.24 2.58
C ASP A 277 7.65 -20.07 2.70
N ARG A 278 7.31 -19.04 3.50
CA ARG A 278 8.19 -17.88 3.71
C ARG A 278 9.52 -18.29 4.35
N SER A 279 9.48 -19.21 5.30
CA SER A 279 10.70 -19.72 5.93
C SER A 279 11.57 -20.49 4.93
N ALA A 280 10.97 -21.29 4.06
CA ALA A 280 11.68 -22.03 3.02
C ALA A 280 12.38 -21.08 2.05
N VAL A 281 11.69 -20.02 1.60
CA VAL A 281 12.29 -18.98 0.74
C VAL A 281 13.45 -18.27 1.42
N VAL A 282 13.30 -17.88 2.70
CA VAL A 282 14.39 -17.24 3.45
C VAL A 282 15.58 -18.17 3.59
N ARG A 283 15.36 -19.44 3.91
CA ARG A 283 16.43 -20.45 4.01
C ARG A 283 17.15 -20.64 2.68
N ALA A 284 16.42 -20.80 1.58
CA ALA A 284 17.02 -20.96 0.26
C ALA A 284 17.92 -19.77 -0.11
N VAL A 285 17.47 -18.54 0.18
CA VAL A 285 18.26 -17.32 -0.05
C VAL A 285 19.50 -17.26 0.83
N LEU A 286 19.41 -17.68 2.11
CA LEU A 286 20.57 -17.69 3.00
C LEU A 286 21.56 -18.79 2.58
N GLU A 287 21.08 -19.97 2.24
CA GLU A 287 21.87 -21.11 1.76
C GLU A 287 22.61 -20.78 0.46
N GLU A 288 21.93 -20.16 -0.50
CA GLU A 288 22.54 -19.70 -1.76
C GLU A 288 23.64 -18.64 -1.52
N ALA A 289 23.50 -17.83 -0.47
CA ALA A 289 24.54 -16.89 -0.03
C ALA A 289 25.63 -17.55 0.85
N GLY A 290 25.60 -18.86 1.05
CA GLY A 290 26.54 -19.61 1.90
C GLY A 290 26.34 -19.39 3.40
N ILE A 291 25.19 -18.85 3.81
CA ILE A 291 24.85 -18.57 5.20
C ILE A 291 24.02 -19.71 5.77
N ASN A 292 24.57 -20.38 6.79
CA ASN A 292 23.83 -21.38 7.56
C ASN A 292 22.76 -20.69 8.41
N ALA A 293 21.52 -20.72 7.93
CA ALA A 293 20.40 -20.16 8.65
C ALA A 293 20.19 -20.90 9.98
N PRO A 294 20.15 -20.21 11.14
CA PRO A 294 19.83 -20.87 12.40
C PRO A 294 18.42 -21.47 12.32
N GLU A 295 18.24 -22.68 12.86
CA GLU A 295 16.93 -23.31 12.89
C GLU A 295 15.92 -22.45 13.67
N ALA A 296 14.96 -21.85 12.96
CA ALA A 296 13.96 -20.95 13.54
C ALA A 296 13.09 -21.61 14.63
N ARG A 297 12.97 -22.94 14.63
CA ARG A 297 12.26 -23.73 15.64
C ARG A 297 13.19 -24.46 16.61
N ARG A 298 14.49 -24.12 16.65
CA ARG A 298 15.45 -24.80 17.53
C ARG A 298 15.11 -24.78 19.01
N LEU A 299 14.19 -23.93 19.46
CA LEU A 299 13.70 -23.84 20.85
C LEU A 299 12.21 -24.22 20.98
N ALA A 300 11.59 -24.71 19.92
CA ALA A 300 10.16 -25.02 19.94
C ALA A 300 9.90 -26.29 20.76
N ALA A 301 8.86 -26.26 21.60
CA ALA A 301 8.51 -27.35 22.51
C ALA A 301 8.09 -28.64 21.78
N ASP A 302 7.78 -28.55 20.49
CA ASP A 302 7.39 -29.66 19.62
C ASP A 302 8.58 -30.32 18.91
N VAL A 303 9.81 -29.80 19.08
CA VAL A 303 11.04 -30.45 18.59
C VAL A 303 11.46 -31.50 19.60
N LEU A 304 11.42 -32.77 19.20
CA LEU A 304 11.78 -33.89 20.05
C LEU A 304 13.29 -34.20 19.94
N ALA A 305 13.89 -34.67 21.04
CA ALA A 305 15.20 -35.29 21.04
C ALA A 305 15.10 -36.76 20.59
N ASP A 306 16.24 -37.44 20.45
CA ASP A 306 16.31 -38.84 20.00
C ASP A 306 15.55 -39.82 20.90
N ASP A 307 15.23 -39.40 22.13
CA ASP A 307 14.43 -40.12 23.12
C ASP A 307 12.91 -39.89 23.00
N GLY A 308 12.47 -39.08 22.03
CA GLY A 308 11.06 -38.75 21.80
C GLY A 308 10.48 -37.72 22.78
N LEU A 309 11.29 -37.10 23.64
CA LEU A 309 10.87 -36.04 24.56
C LEU A 309 11.12 -34.65 23.98
N PRO A 310 10.34 -33.62 24.36
CA PRO A 310 10.61 -32.23 23.99
C PRO A 310 12.04 -31.82 24.35
N ARG A 311 12.79 -31.33 23.36
CA ARG A 311 14.17 -30.87 23.53
C ARG A 311 14.27 -29.65 24.47
N PHE A 312 13.18 -28.88 24.59
CA PHE A 312 13.09 -27.73 25.48
C PHE A 312 11.77 -27.77 26.26
N VAL A 313 11.88 -27.56 27.57
CA VAL A 313 10.74 -27.34 28.46
C VAL A 313 10.67 -25.84 28.73
N TRP A 314 9.50 -25.26 28.52
CA TRP A 314 9.24 -23.86 28.85
C TRP A 314 8.64 -23.80 30.25
N GLU A 315 9.26 -23.01 31.12
CA GLU A 315 8.78 -22.75 32.47
C GLU A 315 8.58 -21.25 32.64
N ASP A 316 7.54 -20.87 33.38
CA ASP A 316 7.27 -19.47 33.70
C ASP A 316 8.32 -18.96 34.68
N ILE A 317 9.20 -18.08 34.19
CA ILE A 317 10.20 -17.42 35.05
C ILE A 317 9.54 -16.19 35.69
N PRO A 318 9.66 -15.98 37.02
CA PRO A 318 9.19 -14.75 37.66
C PRO A 318 9.88 -13.54 37.03
N VAL A 319 9.11 -12.68 36.37
CA VAL A 319 9.66 -11.49 35.73
C VAL A 319 9.86 -10.41 36.78
N GLU A 320 11.05 -10.35 37.38
CA GLU A 320 11.45 -9.15 38.10
C GLU A 320 11.50 -7.97 37.11
N GLN A 321 10.86 -6.85 37.44
CA GLN A 321 10.64 -5.68 36.56
C GLN A 321 11.92 -5.16 35.85
N ARG A 322 13.12 -5.50 36.36
CA ARG A 322 14.42 -5.08 35.81
C ARG A 322 14.86 -5.79 34.52
N ASN A 323 14.28 -6.94 34.16
CA ASN A 323 14.76 -7.76 33.02
C ASN A 323 13.87 -7.75 31.77
N TYR A 324 12.67 -7.15 31.82
CA TYR A 324 11.76 -7.11 30.68
C TYR A 324 12.32 -6.26 29.53
N ALA A 325 12.70 -5.00 29.82
CA ALA A 325 13.26 -4.10 28.82
C ALA A 325 14.54 -4.65 28.17
N ALA A 326 15.42 -5.29 28.97
CA ALA A 326 16.64 -5.92 28.47
C ALA A 326 16.34 -7.09 27.52
N THR A 327 15.34 -7.92 27.85
CA THR A 327 14.91 -9.07 27.04
C THR A 327 14.27 -8.64 25.72
N ILE A 328 13.38 -7.65 25.77
CA ILE A 328 12.78 -7.04 24.58
C ILE A 328 13.87 -6.39 23.72
N ALA A 329 14.79 -5.63 24.31
CA ALA A 329 15.90 -5.00 23.59
C ALA A 329 16.81 -6.04 22.92
N ARG A 330 17.13 -7.16 23.59
CA ARG A 330 17.89 -8.26 22.99
C ARG A 330 17.15 -8.88 21.81
N SER A 331 15.85 -9.12 21.94
CA SER A 331 15.01 -9.69 20.88
C SER A 331 14.91 -8.75 19.67
N ILE A 332 14.79 -7.44 19.90
CA ILE A 332 14.80 -6.42 18.83
C ILE A 332 16.15 -6.41 18.11
N ARG A 333 17.28 -6.40 18.85
CA ARG A 333 18.62 -6.44 18.26
C ARG A 333 18.82 -7.70 17.40
N GLN A 334 18.41 -8.86 17.91
CA GLN A 334 18.49 -10.12 17.17
C GLN A 334 17.65 -10.08 15.89
N ARG A 335 16.41 -9.57 15.96
CA ARG A 335 15.56 -9.40 14.78
C ARG A 335 16.18 -8.46 13.76
N ARG A 336 16.77 -7.34 14.18
CA ARG A 336 17.48 -6.40 13.29
C ARG A 336 18.65 -7.10 12.61
N ALA A 337 19.51 -7.77 13.38
CA ALA A 337 20.65 -8.52 12.84
C ALA A 337 20.24 -9.55 11.77
N TRP A 338 19.20 -10.36 12.02
CA TRP A 338 18.68 -11.31 11.02
C TRP A 338 18.08 -10.63 9.80
N THR A 339 17.41 -9.49 9.99
CA THR A 339 16.85 -8.71 8.88
C THR A 339 17.97 -8.17 7.98
N ASP A 340 19.03 -7.65 8.59
CA ASP A 340 20.19 -7.09 7.88
C ASP A 340 21.00 -8.19 7.19
N GLU A 341 21.17 -9.35 7.83
CA GLU A 341 21.80 -10.53 7.22
C GLU A 341 21.03 -11.02 5.98
N TYR A 342 19.70 -11.14 6.08
CA TYR A 342 18.85 -11.50 4.95
C TYR A 342 18.91 -10.47 3.81
N LYS A 343 18.94 -9.17 4.12
CA LYS A 343 19.11 -8.11 3.11
C LYS A 343 20.46 -8.21 2.40
N ARG A 344 21.55 -8.37 3.15
CA ARG A 344 22.90 -8.56 2.60
C ARG A 344 23.00 -9.81 1.72
N ALA A 345 22.39 -10.92 2.15
CA ALA A 345 22.33 -12.15 1.36
C ALA A 345 21.62 -11.93 0.02
N LYS A 346 20.47 -11.25 0.03
CA LYS A 346 19.76 -10.89 -1.21
C LYS A 346 20.57 -10.00 -2.13
N GLU A 347 21.30 -9.03 -1.59
CA GLU A 347 22.17 -8.14 -2.37
C GLU A 347 23.36 -8.91 -2.97
N ALA A 348 23.99 -9.81 -2.21
CA ALA A 348 25.08 -10.65 -2.68
C ALA A 348 24.67 -11.56 -3.84
N ILE A 349 23.50 -12.20 -3.74
CA ILE A 349 22.95 -13.03 -4.83
C ILE A 349 22.65 -12.18 -6.07
N ARG A 350 22.08 -10.99 -5.90
CA ARG A 350 21.81 -10.06 -7.00
C ARG A 350 23.07 -9.55 -7.70
N ALA A 351 24.16 -9.36 -6.95
CA ALA A 351 25.43 -8.87 -7.49
C ALA A 351 26.20 -9.95 -8.29
N GLY A 352 25.84 -11.23 -8.16
CA GLY A 352 26.59 -12.34 -8.73
C GLY A 352 27.94 -12.58 -8.04
N PRO A 353 28.68 -13.65 -8.40
CA PRO A 353 29.98 -13.92 -7.80
C PRO A 353 30.98 -12.80 -8.12
N ARG A 354 31.57 -12.21 -7.08
CA ARG A 354 32.76 -11.34 -7.27
C ARG A 354 33.91 -12.23 -7.73
N LEU A 355 34.37 -12.02 -8.97
CA LEU A 355 35.64 -12.59 -9.40
C LEU A 355 36.74 -12.05 -8.47
N PRO A 356 37.64 -12.89 -7.95
CA PRO A 356 38.73 -12.42 -7.11
C PRO A 356 39.60 -11.43 -7.90
N GLU A 357 39.88 -10.25 -7.33
CA GLU A 357 40.92 -9.37 -7.83
C GLU A 357 42.22 -10.15 -7.87
N ALA A 358 42.72 -10.41 -9.08
CA ALA A 358 44.03 -11.03 -9.28
C ALA A 358 45.09 -10.09 -8.69
N CYS A 359 45.68 -10.49 -7.57
CA CYS A 359 46.84 -9.85 -6.98
C CYS A 359 48.00 -9.91 -8.00
N GLY A 360 48.23 -8.79 -8.69
CA GLY A 360 49.32 -8.66 -9.64
C GLY A 360 50.67 -8.67 -8.92
N GLN A 361 51.42 -9.75 -9.07
CA GLN A 361 52.87 -9.71 -8.86
C GLN A 361 53.56 -9.21 -10.14
N PRO A 362 54.56 -8.31 -10.04
CA PRO A 362 55.26 -7.82 -11.21
C PRO A 362 56.25 -8.88 -11.72
N VAL A 363 56.01 -9.39 -12.93
CA VAL A 363 56.96 -10.26 -13.63
C VAL A 363 58.15 -9.42 -14.12
N ARG A 364 59.35 -9.73 -13.61
CA ARG A 364 60.62 -9.22 -14.15
C ARG A 364 60.78 -9.69 -15.60
N GLN A 365 60.91 -8.75 -16.53
CA GLN A 365 61.29 -9.03 -17.91
C GLN A 365 62.77 -9.42 -17.97
N SER A 366 63.05 -10.69 -18.28
CA SER A 366 64.35 -11.14 -18.78
C SER A 366 64.45 -10.82 -20.27
N ARG A 367 65.45 -10.00 -20.63
CA ARG A 367 65.89 -9.75 -22.00
C ARG A 367 66.64 -10.96 -22.54
N GLU A 368 66.24 -11.43 -23.71
CA GLU A 368 66.98 -12.18 -24.75
C GLU A 368 65.90 -12.45 -25.83
N GLY A 369 65.98 -12.11 -27.11
CA GLY A 369 67.08 -11.83 -28.02
C GLY A 369 66.76 -12.57 -29.33
N LYS A 370 66.82 -11.84 -30.47
CA LYS A 370 66.73 -12.30 -31.89
C LYS A 370 65.36 -12.61 -32.49
N GLU A 371 65.10 -12.38 -33.77
CA GLU A 371 65.60 -11.53 -34.87
C GLU A 371 64.71 -11.94 -36.07
N ASP A 372 64.24 -10.94 -36.82
CA ASP A 372 63.91 -10.89 -38.25
C ASP A 372 63.34 -12.09 -39.03
N GLY A 373 62.22 -11.79 -39.70
CA GLY A 373 61.57 -12.55 -40.78
C GLY A 373 60.29 -11.86 -41.22
#